data_AF-A0A803M509-F1
#
_entry.id   AF-A0A803M509-F1
#
_cell.length_a   1.000
_cell.length_b   1.000
_cell.length_c   1.000
_cell.angle_alpha   90.00
_cell.angle_beta   90.00
_cell.angle_gamma   90.00
#
_symmetry.space_group_name_H-M   'P 1'
#
loop_
_entity.id
_entity.type
_entity.pdbx_description
1 polymer ?
#
loop_
_entity_poly.entity_id
_entity_poly.type
_entity_poly.pdbx_seq_one_letter_code
_entity_poly.pdbx_strand_id
1 'polypeptide(L)'
;MSLCYSFVALYLCVAKFVSHPELRGNLTGVEIGTNGLTLSSKLWQSFQALGNIAFSYTYAQLLIEIEDTLKSPPAENKTMKRAALYSIALTTAFYVSLGCMGYLAFGNEAPGNVLTAFHEPFWLVDLANIGVVIHLTAAFQ
;
A
#
# COMPACT_ATOMS: atom_id res chain seq x y z
N MET A 1 -4.24 -3.67 -5.60
CA MET A 1 -2.85 -4.04 -5.21
C MET A 1 -2.76 -5.56 -5.21
N SER A 2 -1.70 -6.12 -5.81
CA SER A 2 -1.49 -7.57 -5.81
C SER A 2 -1.20 -8.06 -4.40
N LEU A 3 -1.95 -9.05 -3.92
CA LEU A 3 -1.75 -9.64 -2.59
C LEU A 3 -0.33 -10.21 -2.45
N CYS A 4 0.16 -10.90 -3.48
CA CYS A 4 1.49 -11.50 -3.49
C CYS A 4 2.58 -10.43 -3.29
N TYR A 5 2.52 -9.35 -4.06
CA TYR A 5 3.43 -8.22 -3.92
C TYR A 5 3.44 -7.66 -2.50
N SER A 6 2.25 -7.39 -1.97
CA SER A 6 2.11 -6.73 -0.68
C SER A 6 2.54 -7.61 0.50
N PHE A 7 2.29 -8.92 0.47
CA PHE A 7 2.79 -9.84 1.51
C PHE A 7 4.31 -9.96 1.48
N VAL A 8 4.91 -10.08 0.30
CA VAL A 8 6.37 -10.14 0.14
C VAL A 8 7.01 -8.83 0.61
N ALA A 9 6.47 -7.69 0.20
CA ALA A 9 6.96 -6.39 0.63
C ALA A 9 6.89 -6.21 2.15
N LEU A 10 5.78 -6.62 2.79
CA LEU A 10 5.64 -6.53 4.24
C LEU A 10 6.67 -7.42 4.95
N TYR A 11 6.83 -8.66 4.48
CA TYR A 11 7.80 -9.59 5.01
C TYR A 11 9.23 -9.03 4.92
N LEU A 12 9.62 -8.50 3.76
CA LEU A 12 10.96 -7.93 3.56
C LEU A 12 11.20 -6.68 4.41
N CYS A 13 10.21 -5.80 4.56
CA CYS A 13 10.30 -4.63 5.44
C CYS A 13 10.46 -5.03 6.91
N VAL A 14 9.67 -6.00 7.39
CA VAL A 14 9.77 -6.52 8.76
C VAL A 14 11.13 -7.19 8.98
N ALA A 15 11.56 -8.05 8.05
CA ALA A 15 12.85 -8.72 8.14
C ALA A 15 14.01 -7.72 8.20
N LYS A 16 13.97 -6.67 7.37
CA LYS A 16 14.96 -5.59 7.38
C LYS A 16 14.97 -4.85 8.70
N PHE A 17 13.82 -4.45 9.20
CA PHE A 17 13.70 -3.76 10.50
C PHE A 17 14.23 -4.62 11.65
N VAL A 18 13.91 -5.92 11.68
CA VAL A 18 14.41 -6.85 12.72
C VAL A 18 15.93 -7.04 12.63
N SER A 19 16.48 -7.09 11.41
CA SER A 19 17.92 -7.27 11.22
C SER A 19 18.73 -6.04 11.65
N HIS A 20 18.15 -4.84 11.54
CA HIS A 20 18.78 -3.55 11.85
C HIS A 20 17.76 -2.69 12.62
N PRO A 21 17.64 -2.84 13.95
CA PRO A 21 16.57 -2.23 14.75
C PRO A 21 16.71 -0.71 14.96
N GLU A 22 17.39 -0.01 14.04
CA GLU A 22 17.50 1.43 14.05
C GLU A 22 16.25 2.05 13.42
N LEU A 23 15.59 2.94 14.17
CA LEU A 23 14.46 3.72 13.66
C LEU A 23 14.99 4.75 12.65
N ARG A 24 14.87 4.44 11.35
CA ARG A 24 15.29 5.34 10.27
C ARG A 24 14.26 6.42 9.93
N GLY A 25 13.00 6.22 10.33
CA GLY A 25 11.92 7.20 10.17
C GLY A 25 11.95 8.30 11.21
N ASN A 26 11.69 9.54 10.81
CA ASN A 26 11.49 10.67 11.72
C ASN A 26 10.00 11.09 11.76
N LEU A 27 9.60 11.86 12.78
CA LEU A 27 8.20 12.30 12.93
C LEU A 27 7.81 13.40 11.91
N THR A 28 8.78 14.19 11.48
CA THR A 28 8.57 15.40 10.65
C THR A 28 8.71 15.15 9.15
N GLY A 29 9.03 13.92 8.74
CA GLY A 29 9.41 13.55 7.39
C GLY A 29 10.71 14.22 6.95
N VAL A 30 10.91 14.30 5.65
CA VAL A 30 12.07 14.99 5.04
C VAL A 30 12.16 16.44 5.54
N GLU A 31 13.36 16.83 5.99
CA GLU A 31 13.64 18.17 6.52
C GLU A 31 13.62 19.23 5.40
N ILE A 32 13.33 20.48 5.78
CA ILE A 32 13.32 21.64 4.86
C ILE A 32 14.64 22.39 5.09
N GLY A 33 15.48 22.54 4.06
CA GLY A 33 16.77 23.24 4.20
C GLY A 33 17.76 22.94 3.09
N THR A 34 19.02 23.34 3.29
CA THR A 34 20.12 23.24 2.30
C THR A 34 20.45 21.82 1.82
N ASN A 35 20.14 20.80 2.64
CA ASN A 35 20.29 19.38 2.28
C ASN A 35 18.92 18.65 2.17
N GLY A 36 17.81 19.40 2.20
CA GLY A 36 16.44 18.88 2.25
C GLY A 36 15.55 19.41 1.12
N LEU A 37 14.25 19.15 1.20
CA LEU A 37 13.29 19.62 0.19
C LEU A 37 12.95 21.10 0.37
N THR A 38 12.60 21.78 -0.72
CA THR A 38 11.96 23.10 -0.62
C THR A 38 10.57 22.98 0.01
N LEU A 39 10.08 24.05 0.65
CA LEU A 39 8.73 24.07 1.24
C LEU A 39 7.66 23.71 0.19
N SER A 40 7.77 24.26 -1.02
CA SER A 40 6.83 23.97 -2.12
C SER A 40 6.85 22.49 -2.51
N SER A 41 8.04 21.90 -2.65
CA SER A 41 8.17 20.46 -2.95
C SER A 41 7.59 19.59 -1.84
N LYS A 42 7.81 19.94 -0.57
CA LYS A 42 7.25 19.20 0.57
C LYS A 42 5.72 19.25 0.56
N LEU A 43 5.14 20.44 0.33
CA LEU A 43 3.67 20.59 0.22
C LEU A 43 3.11 19.78 -0.96
N TRP A 44 3.78 19.81 -2.11
CA TRP A 44 3.37 19.06 -3.28
C TRP A 44 3.40 17.55 -3.05
N GLN A 45 4.47 17.04 -2.42
CA GLN A 45 4.58 15.63 -2.06
C GLN A 45 3.51 15.21 -1.05
N SER A 46 3.16 16.06 -0.09
CA SER A 46 2.05 15.79 0.82
C SER A 46 0.71 15.67 0.08
N PHE A 47 0.43 16.55 -0.89
CA PHE A 47 -0.77 16.44 -1.72
C PHE A 47 -0.74 15.20 -2.62
N GLN A 48 0.42 14.84 -3.16
CA GLN A 48 0.58 13.61 -3.94
C GLN A 48 0.32 12.37 -3.07
N ALA A 49 0.81 12.35 -1.82
CA ALA A 49 0.53 11.27 -0.89
C ALA A 49 -0.98 11.14 -0.59
N LEU A 50 -1.68 12.27 -0.37
CA LEU A 50 -3.14 12.28 -0.20
C LEU A 50 -3.85 11.77 -1.46
N GLY A 51 -3.39 12.17 -2.65
CA GLY A 51 -3.92 11.67 -3.93
C GLY A 51 -3.72 10.17 -4.11
N ASN A 52 -2.55 9.64 -3.74
CA ASN A 52 -2.25 8.21 -3.77
C ASN A 52 -3.15 7.42 -2.82
N ILE A 53 -3.41 7.94 -1.61
CA ILE A 53 -4.37 7.34 -0.66
C ILE A 53 -5.77 7.33 -1.28
N ALA A 54 -6.25 8.46 -1.80
CA ALA A 54 -7.58 8.53 -2.42
C ALA A 54 -7.71 7.54 -3.60
N PHE A 55 -6.72 7.49 -4.49
CA PHE A 55 -6.69 6.57 -5.62
C PHE A 55 -6.75 5.10 -5.17
N SER A 56 -6.10 4.75 -4.05
CA SER A 56 -6.09 3.39 -3.51
C SER A 56 -7.46 2.87 -3.04
N TYR A 57 -8.44 3.77 -2.80
CA TYR A 57 -9.81 3.43 -2.41
C TYR A 57 -10.84 3.65 -3.53
N THR A 58 -10.40 3.64 -4.79
CA THR A 58 -11.30 3.75 -5.95
C THR A 58 -11.95 2.39 -6.24
N TYR A 59 -13.02 2.05 -5.51
CA TYR A 59 -13.81 0.82 -5.73
C TYR A 59 -15.32 1.08 -5.82
N ALA A 60 -15.75 2.34 -5.71
CA ALA A 60 -17.16 2.73 -5.65
C ALA A 60 -17.96 2.28 -6.89
N GLN A 61 -17.34 2.25 -8.07
CA GLN A 61 -18.01 1.80 -9.31
C GLN A 61 -18.32 0.30 -9.27
N LEU A 62 -17.44 -0.51 -8.68
CA LEU A 62 -17.62 -1.96 -8.55
C LEU A 62 -18.65 -2.34 -7.49
N LEU A 63 -18.92 -1.47 -6.50
CA LEU A 63 -19.88 -1.78 -5.44
C LEU A 63 -21.28 -2.04 -5.99
N ILE A 64 -21.73 -1.26 -6.97
CA ILE A 64 -23.07 -1.39 -7.54
C ILE A 64 -23.19 -2.73 -8.27
N GLU A 65 -22.18 -3.10 -9.04
CA GLU A 65 -22.13 -4.38 -9.76
C GLU A 65 -22.12 -5.57 -8.79
N ILE A 66 -21.35 -5.49 -7.71
CA ILE A 66 -21.32 -6.55 -6.70
C ILE A 66 -22.66 -6.64 -5.98
N GLU A 67 -23.27 -5.51 -5.61
CA GLU A 67 -24.57 -5.47 -4.93
C GLU A 67 -25.66 -6.16 -5.76
N ASP A 68 -25.68 -5.93 -7.07
CA ASP A 68 -26.64 -6.54 -8.01
C ASP A 68 -26.50 -8.07 -8.12
N THR A 69 -25.33 -8.64 -7.78
CA THR A 69 -25.10 -10.09 -7.80
C THR A 69 -25.48 -10.80 -6.49
N LEU A 70 -25.74 -10.06 -5.42
CA LEU A 70 -26.03 -10.65 -4.12
C LEU A 70 -27.45 -11.22 -4.07
N LYS A 71 -27.60 -12.36 -3.38
CA LYS A 71 -28.90 -13.01 -3.20
C LYS A 71 -29.50 -12.62 -1.85
N SER A 72 -30.78 -12.31 -1.87
CA SER A 72 -31.62 -12.17 -0.67
C SER A 72 -32.21 -13.54 -0.26
N PRO A 73 -32.44 -13.84 1.04
CA PRO A 73 -32.20 -13.02 2.23
C PRO A 73 -30.81 -13.24 2.88
N PRO A 74 -30.25 -12.25 3.63
CA PRO A 74 -30.80 -10.92 3.96
C PRO A 74 -30.65 -9.91 2.81
N ALA A 75 -31.28 -8.74 2.94
CA ALA A 75 -31.22 -7.66 1.94
C ALA A 75 -29.78 -7.35 1.50
N GLU A 76 -29.59 -7.21 0.19
CA GLU A 76 -28.30 -7.01 -0.48
C GLU A 76 -27.49 -5.88 0.14
N ASN A 77 -28.14 -4.74 0.42
CA ASN A 77 -27.50 -3.59 1.08
C ASN A 77 -26.91 -3.89 2.47
N LYS A 78 -27.50 -4.82 3.25
CA LYS A 78 -26.97 -5.22 4.57
C LYS A 78 -25.73 -6.07 4.41
N THR A 79 -25.76 -6.98 3.44
CA THR A 79 -24.63 -7.85 3.12
C THR A 79 -23.48 -7.02 2.52
N MET A 80 -23.78 -6.15 1.55
CA MET A 80 -22.79 -5.22 0.97
C MET A 80 -22.19 -4.30 2.00
N LYS A 81 -22.98 -3.69 2.89
CA LYS A 81 -22.45 -2.79 3.92
C LYS A 81 -21.46 -3.49 4.85
N ARG A 82 -21.74 -4.74 5.24
CA ARG A 82 -20.83 -5.55 6.07
C ARG A 82 -19.57 -5.93 5.29
N ALA A 83 -19.74 -6.40 4.05
CA ALA A 83 -18.62 -6.76 3.18
C ALA A 83 -17.71 -5.56 2.92
N ALA A 84 -18.27 -4.41 2.56
CA ALA A 84 -17.53 -3.17 2.35
C ALA A 84 -16.78 -2.73 3.62
N LEU A 85 -17.43 -2.76 4.79
CA LEU A 85 -16.77 -2.41 6.05
C LEU A 85 -15.57 -3.32 6.33
N TYR A 86 -15.73 -4.63 6.20
CA TYR A 86 -14.62 -5.57 6.41
C TYR A 86 -13.50 -5.39 5.38
N SER A 87 -13.84 -5.21 4.11
CA SER A 87 -12.88 -4.99 3.03
C SER A 87 -12.08 -3.71 3.23
N ILE A 88 -12.73 -2.59 3.57
CA ILE A 88 -12.06 -1.32 3.85
C ILE A 88 -11.17 -1.46 5.08
N ALA A 89 -11.67 -2.06 6.17
CA ALA A 89 -10.91 -2.22 7.39
C ALA A 89 -9.65 -3.07 7.16
N LEU A 90 -9.80 -4.20 6.47
CA LEU A 90 -8.68 -5.09 6.13
C LEU A 90 -7.67 -4.40 5.23
N THR A 91 -8.13 -3.73 4.17
CA THR A 91 -7.25 -3.02 3.23
C THR A 91 -6.51 -1.88 3.91
N THR A 92 -7.21 -1.10 4.75
CA THR A 92 -6.61 -0.02 5.55
C THR A 92 -5.54 -0.55 6.48
N ALA A 93 -5.85 -1.59 7.27
CA ALA A 93 -4.90 -2.18 8.20
C ALA A 93 -3.64 -2.65 7.47
N PHE A 94 -3.81 -3.25 6.30
CA PHE A 94 -2.69 -3.74 5.51
C PHE A 94 -1.84 -2.61 4.89
N TYR A 95 -2.47 -1.60 4.29
CA TYR A 95 -1.76 -0.43 3.75
C TYR A 95 -1.01 0.35 4.82
N VAL A 96 -1.63 0.55 5.99
CA VAL A 96 -0.98 1.20 7.14
C VAL A 96 0.20 0.35 7.62
N SER A 97 0.03 -0.96 7.75
CA SER A 97 1.14 -1.84 8.19
C SER A 97 2.33 -1.79 7.23
N LEU A 98 2.09 -1.79 5.92
CA LEU A 98 3.12 -1.67 4.90
C LEU A 98 3.80 -0.30 4.91
N GLY A 99 3.01 0.77 4.98
CA GLY A 99 3.53 2.14 5.05
C GLY A 99 4.38 2.36 6.30
N CYS A 100 3.90 1.91 7.46
CA CYS A 100 4.64 2.01 8.72
C CYS A 100 5.92 1.18 8.68
N MET A 101 5.85 -0.10 8.30
CA MET A 101 7.05 -0.97 8.28
C MET A 101 8.06 -0.51 7.23
N GLY A 102 7.61 -0.09 6.05
CA GLY A 102 8.47 0.48 5.02
C GLY A 102 9.15 1.77 5.49
N TYR A 103 8.41 2.67 6.14
CA TYR A 103 8.98 3.90 6.68
C TYR A 103 9.92 3.65 7.85
N LEU A 104 9.65 2.65 8.69
CA LEU A 104 10.57 2.25 9.77
C LEU A 104 11.87 1.66 9.20
N ALA A 105 11.78 0.86 8.13
CA ALA A 105 12.93 0.19 7.53
C ALA A 105 13.81 1.10 6.63
N PHE A 106 13.23 2.13 6.01
CA PHE A 106 13.92 2.98 5.03
C PHE A 106 13.93 4.48 5.38
N GLY A 107 13.05 4.93 6.27
CA GLY A 107 12.94 6.33 6.65
C GLY A 107 12.65 7.25 5.46
N ASN A 108 13.37 8.37 5.42
CA ASN A 108 13.26 9.36 4.35
C ASN A 108 13.74 8.87 2.97
N GLU A 109 14.42 7.73 2.91
CA GLU A 109 14.88 7.09 1.67
C GLU A 109 13.91 6.00 1.18
N ALA A 110 12.71 5.92 1.76
CA ALA A 110 11.70 4.97 1.32
C ALA A 110 11.33 5.19 -0.16
N PRO A 111 11.49 4.18 -1.03
CA PRO A 111 11.15 4.32 -2.45
C PRO A 111 9.63 4.35 -2.64
N GLY A 112 9.18 4.92 -3.76
CA GLY A 112 7.76 4.87 -4.15
C GLY A 112 7.26 3.44 -4.44
N ASN A 113 8.15 2.56 -4.91
CA ASN A 113 7.93 1.12 -4.99
C ASN A 113 8.83 0.42 -3.97
N VAL A 114 8.23 -0.12 -2.90
CA VAL A 114 8.96 -0.75 -1.78
C VAL A 114 9.94 -1.82 -2.26
N LEU A 115 9.58 -2.63 -3.26
CA LEU A 115 10.44 -3.71 -3.73
C LEU A 115 11.70 -3.22 -4.45
N THR A 116 11.73 -2.00 -4.98
CA THR A 116 12.95 -1.50 -5.66
C THR A 116 14.08 -1.20 -4.67
N ALA A 117 13.80 -1.12 -3.37
CA ALA A 117 14.84 -0.97 -2.36
C ALA A 117 15.37 -2.32 -1.83
N PHE A 118 14.84 -3.44 -2.30
CA PHE A 118 15.35 -4.78 -1.99
C PHE A 118 16.04 -5.37 -3.21
N HIS A 119 17.34 -5.61 -3.08
CA HIS A 119 18.13 -6.32 -4.10
C HIS A 119 18.29 -7.79 -3.73
N GLU A 120 18.35 -8.14 -2.44
CA GLU A 120 18.40 -9.53 -1.99
C GLU A 120 17.24 -9.86 -1.05
N PRO A 121 16.66 -11.08 -1.15
CA PRO A 121 16.92 -12.10 -2.18
C PRO A 121 16.13 -11.85 -3.48
N PHE A 122 16.83 -11.87 -4.62
CA PHE A 122 16.27 -11.55 -5.95
C PHE A 122 15.03 -12.39 -6.33
N TRP A 123 15.05 -13.70 -6.05
CA TRP A 123 13.95 -14.61 -6.41
C TRP A 123 12.62 -14.21 -5.78
N LEU A 124 12.64 -13.64 -4.58
CA LEU A 124 11.43 -13.28 -3.85
C LEU A 124 10.83 -11.98 -4.42
N VAL A 125 11.70 -11.05 -4.82
CA VAL A 125 11.31 -9.84 -5.55
C VAL A 125 10.73 -10.20 -6.92
N ASP A 126 11.34 -11.14 -7.64
CA ASP A 126 10.84 -11.62 -8.93
C ASP A 126 9.48 -12.30 -8.80
N LEU A 127 9.29 -13.15 -7.78
CA LEU A 127 8.00 -13.78 -7.50
C LEU A 127 6.91 -12.73 -7.25
N ALA A 128 7.22 -11.70 -6.45
CA ALA A 128 6.30 -10.60 -6.19
C ALA A 128 5.95 -9.82 -7.47
N ASN A 129 6.94 -9.53 -8.31
CA ASN A 129 6.74 -8.85 -9.60
C ASN A 129 5.90 -9.70 -10.57
N ILE A 130 6.12 -11.01 -10.64
CA ILE A 130 5.27 -11.95 -11.40
C ILE A 130 3.82 -11.87 -10.88
N GLY A 131 3.64 -11.84 -9.56
CA GLY A 131 2.33 -11.65 -8.93
C GLY A 131 1.66 -10.33 -9.29
N VAL A 132 2.42 -9.25 -9.53
CA VAL A 132 1.88 -7.98 -10.05
C VAL A 132 1.45 -8.15 -11.50
N VAL A 133 2.26 -8.77 -12.35
CA VAL A 133 1.94 -9.02 -13.76
C VAL A 133 0.64 -9.82 -13.88
N ILE A 134 0.52 -10.95 -13.17
CA ILE A 134 -0.68 -11.78 -13.17
C ILE A 134 -1.91 -10.97 -12.72
N HIS A 135 -1.78 -10.21 -11.63
CA HIS A 135 -2.86 -9.38 -11.11
C HIS A 135 -3.33 -8.32 -12.12
N LEU A 136 -2.39 -7.63 -12.77
CA LEU A 136 -2.71 -6.59 -13.76
C LEU A 136 -3.30 -7.18 -15.04
N THR A 137 -2.76 -8.30 -15.53
CA THR A 137 -3.31 -8.98 -16.72
C THR A 137 -4.72 -9.49 -16.45
N ALA A 138 -5.02 -10.02 -15.27
CA ALA A 138 -6.36 -10.44 -14.90
C ALA A 138 -7.34 -9.27 -14.70
N ALA A 139 -6.84 -8.11 -14.31
CA ALA A 139 -7.63 -6.88 -14.14
C ALA A 139 -7.83 -6.11 -15.45
N PHE A 140 -7.11 -6.47 -16.52
CA PHE A 140 -7.28 -5.87 -17.83
C PHE A 140 -8.55 -6.44 -18.48
N GLN A 141 -9.62 -5.66 -18.45
CA GLN A 141 -10.90 -5.90 -19.12
C GLN A 141 -11.14 -4.83 -20.19
#